data_AF-A0A962DR98-F1
#
_entry.id   AF-A0A962DR98-F1
#
_cell.length_a   1.000
_cell.length_b   1.000
_cell.length_c   1.000
_cell.angle_alpha   90.00
_cell.angle_beta   90.00
_cell.angle_gamma   90.00
#
_symmetry.space_group_name_H-M   'P 1'
#
loop_
_entity.id
_entity.type
_entity.pdbx_description
1 polymer ?
#
loop_
_entity_poly.entity_id
_entity_poly.type
_entity_poly.pdbx_seq_one_letter_code
_entity_poly.pdbx_strand_id
1 'polypeptide(L)'
;MKKLLTLAALVGVAGMGVANAAPVAATMVSVGSYSKSASSASPWTATGADTATWTFDVATNTLAIASGTYARVAIVGATPLMTHTMTGVSMSSGTAVGATWTCTEGAFGGIVGAHICGNYNFGSNFTNESTYSQSTPDAISATVTIGGDDVSLGVVQTLVSSYSNFAAATPVAGAAAGFQRYEFNNGEDLVVGAGDTATGFDAGYIFTFDVAAVSAADAADDGPITAVQAVGAVIPVGAN
;
A
#
# COMPACT_ATOMS: atom_id res chain seq x y z
N MET A 1 -66.74 16.23 22.14
CA MET A 1 -65.84 15.13 21.71
C MET A 1 -64.52 15.76 21.27
N LYS A 2 -63.53 15.83 22.16
CA LYS A 2 -62.22 16.44 21.90
C LYS A 2 -61.28 15.35 21.37
N LYS A 3 -60.95 15.41 20.08
CA LYS A 3 -59.93 14.56 19.47
C LYS A 3 -58.55 15.14 19.81
N LEU A 4 -57.84 14.51 20.75
CA LEU A 4 -56.41 14.74 20.94
C LEU A 4 -55.67 14.08 19.76
N LEU A 5 -55.02 14.89 18.92
CA LEU A 5 -54.00 14.39 17.99
C LEU A 5 -52.65 14.45 18.72
N THR A 6 -52.09 13.29 19.02
CA THR A 6 -50.73 13.14 19.52
C THR A 6 -49.78 13.15 18.33
N LEU A 7 -49.05 14.25 18.13
CA LEU A 7 -47.98 14.34 17.13
C LEU A 7 -46.74 13.67 17.72
N ALA A 8 -46.46 12.42 17.32
CA ALA A 8 -45.20 11.76 17.64
C ALA A 8 -44.09 12.37 16.78
N ALA A 9 -43.25 13.22 17.37
CA ALA A 9 -42.03 13.68 16.74
C ALA A 9 -41.05 12.51 16.64
N LEU A 10 -40.94 11.93 15.44
CA LEU A 10 -39.89 10.98 15.11
C LEU A 10 -38.57 11.77 15.09
N VAL A 11 -37.80 11.70 16.17
CA VAL A 11 -36.40 12.16 16.17
C VAL A 11 -35.63 11.14 15.35
N GLY A 12 -35.44 11.44 14.06
CA GLY A 12 -34.51 10.70 13.22
C GLY A 12 -33.12 10.84 13.80
N VAL A 13 -32.59 9.75 14.35
CA VAL A 13 -31.16 9.60 14.61
C VAL A 13 -30.50 9.52 13.24
N ALA A 14 -30.26 10.68 12.63
CA ALA A 14 -29.40 10.78 11.46
C ALA A 14 -28.05 10.20 11.88
N GLY A 15 -27.61 9.18 11.13
CA GLY A 15 -26.46 8.35 11.47
C GLY A 15 -25.27 9.21 11.87
N MET A 16 -24.65 8.85 12.99
CA MET A 16 -23.32 9.32 13.35
C MET A 16 -22.38 8.84 12.25
N GLY A 17 -22.20 9.65 11.20
CA GLY A 17 -21.08 9.49 10.30
C GLY A 17 -19.85 9.70 11.16
N VAL A 18 -19.05 8.65 11.35
CA VAL A 18 -17.67 8.82 11.81
C VAL A 18 -17.04 9.83 10.85
N ALA A 19 -16.63 10.99 11.38
CA ALA A 19 -15.88 11.95 10.58
C ALA A 19 -14.64 11.20 10.08
N ASN A 20 -14.58 10.93 8.77
CA ASN A 20 -13.44 10.22 8.22
C ASN A 20 -12.26 11.19 8.27
N ALA A 21 -11.25 10.88 9.08
CA ALA A 21 -10.06 11.69 9.18
C ALA A 21 -9.46 11.86 7.78
N ALA A 22 -9.15 13.09 7.39
CA ALA A 22 -8.53 13.34 6.10
C ALA A 22 -7.16 12.62 6.05
N PRO A 23 -6.73 12.09 4.88
CA PRO A 23 -5.40 11.54 4.72
C PRO A 23 -4.33 12.57 5.13
N VAL A 24 -3.36 12.12 5.91
CA VAL A 24 -2.28 12.96 6.44
C VAL A 24 -0.98 12.72 5.67
N ALA A 25 -0.09 13.71 5.64
CA ALA A 25 1.21 13.55 4.97
C ALA A 25 2.03 12.43 5.62
N ALA A 26 2.62 11.57 4.77
CA ALA A 26 3.50 10.48 5.17
C ALA A 26 4.88 10.67 4.53
N THR A 27 5.92 10.32 5.28
CA THR A 27 7.31 10.36 4.80
C THR A 27 7.85 8.95 4.72
N MET A 28 8.23 8.51 3.52
CA MET A 28 8.81 7.18 3.32
C MET A 28 10.18 7.09 4.01
N VAL A 29 10.33 6.17 4.95
CA VAL A 29 11.58 5.94 5.70
C VAL A 29 12.41 4.89 4.99
N SER A 30 11.82 3.73 4.70
CA SER A 30 12.51 2.62 4.05
C SER A 30 11.55 1.78 3.23
N VAL A 31 12.10 1.16 2.19
CA VAL A 31 11.44 0.10 1.45
C VAL A 31 12.44 -1.04 1.35
N GLY A 32 11.95 -2.28 1.42
CA GLY A 32 12.77 -3.45 1.22
C GLY A 32 11.98 -4.59 0.60
N SER A 33 12.72 -5.63 0.22
CA SER A 33 12.15 -6.91 -0.20
C SER A 33 12.81 -8.05 0.56
N TYR A 34 12.02 -9.03 0.93
CA TYR A 34 12.47 -10.29 1.48
C TYR A 34 12.97 -11.21 0.36
N SER A 35 13.81 -12.16 0.74
CA SER A 35 14.13 -13.31 -0.10
C SER A 35 13.68 -14.57 0.64
N LYS A 36 13.47 -15.65 -0.11
CA LYS A 36 13.01 -16.95 0.41
C LYS A 36 13.81 -17.51 1.60
N SER A 37 15.04 -17.05 1.79
CA SER A 37 15.95 -17.54 2.84
C SER A 37 16.37 -16.48 3.85
N ALA A 38 15.86 -15.24 3.74
CA ALA A 38 16.26 -14.15 4.60
C ALA A 38 15.19 -13.85 5.64
N SER A 39 15.62 -13.77 6.90
CA SER A 39 14.80 -13.31 8.03
C SER A 39 14.83 -11.78 8.20
N SER A 40 15.29 -11.06 7.17
CA SER A 40 15.33 -9.61 7.12
C SER A 40 15.19 -9.13 5.68
N ALA A 41 14.48 -8.02 5.50
CA ALA A 41 14.33 -7.41 4.19
C ALA A 41 15.65 -6.76 3.75
N SER A 42 16.02 -6.98 2.50
CA SER A 42 17.09 -6.23 1.86
C SER A 42 16.58 -4.82 1.50
N PRO A 43 17.26 -3.74 1.92
CA PRO A 43 16.80 -2.39 1.68
C PRO A 43 16.95 -2.00 0.20
N TRP A 44 15.97 -1.24 -0.29
CA TRP A 44 15.97 -0.68 -1.63
C TRP A 44 16.53 0.74 -1.61
N THR A 45 17.23 1.10 -2.68
CA THR A 45 17.83 2.41 -2.84
C THR A 45 16.91 3.31 -3.68
N ALA A 46 16.73 4.56 -3.25
CA ALA A 46 16.03 5.56 -4.05
C ALA A 46 16.85 5.93 -5.29
N THR A 47 16.22 6.00 -6.45
CA THR A 47 16.86 6.51 -7.67
C THR A 47 16.71 8.03 -7.74
N GLY A 48 17.41 8.68 -8.68
CA GLY A 48 17.24 10.12 -8.93
C GLY A 48 15.84 10.52 -9.43
N ALA A 49 14.99 9.55 -9.80
CA ALA A 49 13.61 9.79 -10.22
C ALA A 49 12.60 9.66 -9.07
N ASP A 50 13.01 9.22 -7.87
CA ASP A 50 12.13 9.07 -6.71
C ASP A 50 11.77 10.46 -6.15
N THR A 51 10.56 10.90 -6.46
CA THR A 51 9.98 12.20 -6.11
C THR A 51 8.61 12.06 -5.46
N ALA A 52 8.22 10.82 -5.10
CA ALA A 52 6.90 10.52 -4.56
C ALA A 52 6.64 11.24 -3.23
N THR A 53 5.54 11.97 -3.16
CA THR A 53 4.97 12.49 -1.91
C THR A 53 3.87 11.55 -1.45
N TRP A 54 3.90 11.13 -0.20
CA TRP A 54 2.97 10.11 0.32
C TRP A 54 1.93 10.72 1.26
N THR A 55 0.77 10.08 1.30
CA THR A 55 -0.28 10.32 2.30
C THR A 55 -0.71 9.00 2.90
N PHE A 56 -1.15 9.04 4.16
CA PHE A 56 -1.69 7.88 4.85
C PHE A 56 -3.05 8.23 5.45
N ASP A 57 -4.06 7.43 5.10
CA ASP A 57 -5.37 7.45 5.74
C ASP A 57 -5.40 6.38 6.84
N VAL A 58 -5.50 6.83 8.08
CA VAL A 58 -5.55 5.94 9.25
C VAL A 58 -6.89 5.21 9.37
N ALA A 59 -7.98 5.78 8.86
CA ALA A 59 -9.32 5.21 8.95
C ALA A 59 -9.50 4.08 7.94
N THR A 60 -8.98 4.25 6.73
CA THR A 60 -9.00 3.19 5.69
C THR A 60 -7.72 2.36 5.64
N ASN A 61 -6.73 2.67 6.48
CA ASN A 61 -5.42 2.04 6.48
C ASN A 61 -4.82 1.97 5.07
N THR A 62 -4.73 3.13 4.42
CA THR A 62 -4.33 3.25 3.01
C THR A 62 -3.16 4.23 2.87
N LEU A 63 -2.05 3.75 2.31
CA LEU A 63 -0.90 4.57 1.92
C LEU A 63 -0.98 4.86 0.43
N ALA A 64 -0.93 6.14 0.04
CA ALA A 64 -1.06 6.55 -1.34
C ALA A 64 -0.02 7.58 -1.76
N ILE A 65 0.43 7.49 -3.02
CA ILE A 65 1.23 8.52 -3.69
C ILE A 65 0.29 9.68 -4.02
N ALA A 66 0.43 10.79 -3.30
CA ALA A 66 -0.33 12.01 -3.56
C ALA A 66 0.16 12.75 -4.81
N SER A 67 1.47 12.69 -5.11
CA SER A 67 2.08 13.29 -6.30
C SER A 67 3.48 12.72 -6.54
N GLY A 68 4.04 12.99 -7.72
CA GLY A 68 5.40 12.57 -8.10
C GLY A 68 5.48 11.10 -8.51
N THR A 69 6.72 10.60 -8.56
CA THR A 69 7.04 9.25 -9.03
C THR A 69 7.80 8.49 -7.97
N TYR A 70 7.34 7.29 -7.62
CA TYR A 70 8.16 6.35 -6.88
C TYR A 70 9.11 5.68 -7.85
N ALA A 71 10.40 5.62 -7.53
CA ALA A 71 11.38 4.92 -8.34
C ALA A 71 12.53 4.39 -7.48
N ARG A 72 12.46 3.11 -7.10
CA ARG A 72 13.45 2.47 -6.21
C ARG A 72 14.02 1.21 -6.82
N VAL A 73 15.31 1.00 -6.55
CA VAL A 73 16.10 -0.12 -7.08
C VAL A 73 16.52 -1.06 -5.96
N ALA A 74 16.24 -2.35 -6.16
CA ALA A 74 16.82 -3.43 -5.37
C ALA A 74 18.25 -3.69 -5.87
N ILE A 75 19.21 -3.87 -4.95
CA ILE A 75 20.62 -4.10 -5.29
C ILE A 75 21.16 -5.32 -4.52
N VAL A 76 22.08 -6.04 -5.15
CA VAL A 76 22.90 -7.08 -4.50
C VAL A 76 24.36 -6.67 -4.64
N GLY A 77 24.97 -6.27 -3.53
CA GLY A 77 26.26 -5.58 -3.57
C GLY A 77 26.14 -4.28 -4.36
N ALA A 78 26.88 -4.16 -5.46
CA ALA A 78 26.83 -3.01 -6.37
C ALA A 78 25.96 -3.25 -7.63
N THR A 79 25.36 -4.43 -7.75
CA THR A 79 24.66 -4.84 -8.98
C THR A 79 23.16 -4.63 -8.83
N PRO A 80 22.51 -3.83 -9.71
CA PRO A 80 21.06 -3.69 -9.73
C PRO A 80 20.37 -5.03 -10.02
N LEU A 81 19.36 -5.34 -9.21
CA LEU A 81 18.52 -6.51 -9.33
C LEU A 81 17.29 -6.19 -10.19
N MET A 82 16.49 -5.23 -9.74
CA MET A 82 15.34 -4.70 -10.46
C MET A 82 15.00 -3.30 -9.94
N THR A 83 14.30 -2.51 -10.75
CA THR A 83 13.77 -1.19 -10.36
C THR A 83 12.26 -1.20 -10.50
N HIS A 84 11.54 -0.81 -9.44
CA HIS A 84 10.11 -0.53 -9.56
C HIS A 84 9.89 0.97 -9.71
N THR A 85 9.12 1.35 -10.71
CA THR A 85 8.71 2.75 -10.95
C THR A 85 7.20 2.83 -10.98
N MET A 86 6.57 3.72 -10.22
CA MET A 86 5.11 3.81 -10.16
C MET A 86 4.59 5.20 -9.82
N THR A 87 3.37 5.50 -10.26
CA THR A 87 2.67 6.77 -9.99
C THR A 87 1.21 6.51 -9.60
N GLY A 88 0.65 7.41 -8.79
CA GLY A 88 -0.76 7.35 -8.39
C GLY A 88 -1.14 6.04 -7.67
N VAL A 89 -0.17 5.37 -7.06
CA VAL A 89 -0.40 4.09 -6.37
C VAL A 89 -1.06 4.34 -5.02
N SER A 90 -2.07 3.55 -4.70
CA SER A 90 -2.61 3.39 -3.35
C SER A 90 -2.54 1.93 -2.93
N MET A 91 -2.00 1.69 -1.75
CA MET A 91 -1.84 0.38 -1.13
C MET A 91 -2.62 0.37 0.19
N SER A 92 -3.37 -0.70 0.39
CA SER A 92 -4.17 -0.94 1.59
C SER A 92 -4.07 -2.41 1.97
N SER A 93 -4.69 -2.80 3.09
CA SER A 93 -4.80 -4.21 3.45
C SER A 93 -5.49 -4.99 2.33
N GLY A 94 -4.76 -5.87 1.66
CA GLY A 94 -5.34 -6.77 0.65
C GLY A 94 -5.57 -6.15 -0.74
N THR A 95 -5.18 -4.90 -1.01
CA THR A 95 -5.38 -4.30 -2.34
C THR A 95 -4.34 -3.23 -2.66
N ALA A 96 -3.78 -3.31 -3.87
CA ALA A 96 -2.98 -2.26 -4.49
C ALA A 96 -3.56 -1.88 -5.87
N VAL A 97 -3.71 -0.57 -6.10
CA VAL A 97 -4.12 0.00 -7.39
C VAL A 97 -3.21 1.18 -7.73
N GLY A 98 -3.07 1.52 -9.00
CA GLY A 98 -2.16 2.57 -9.44
C GLY A 98 -2.48 3.08 -10.83
N ALA A 99 -1.93 4.25 -11.16
CA ALA A 99 -2.01 4.81 -12.52
C ALA A 99 -0.94 4.18 -13.42
N THR A 100 0.30 4.10 -12.92
CA THR A 100 1.38 3.41 -13.61
C THR A 100 2.18 2.53 -12.66
N TRP A 101 2.73 1.43 -13.16
CA TRP A 101 3.72 0.61 -12.46
C TRP A 101 4.62 -0.10 -13.45
N THR A 102 5.94 -0.03 -13.34
CA THR A 102 6.85 -0.83 -14.17
C THR A 102 7.85 -1.57 -13.31
N CYS A 103 8.32 -2.71 -13.81
CA CYS A 103 9.49 -3.41 -13.27
C CYS A 103 10.55 -3.45 -14.37
N THR A 104 11.66 -2.76 -14.13
CA THR A 104 12.80 -2.73 -15.03
C THR A 104 13.85 -3.70 -14.52
N GLU A 105 14.21 -4.67 -15.35
CA GLU A 105 15.24 -5.66 -15.05
C GLU A 105 16.61 -5.00 -14.85
N GLY A 106 17.34 -5.44 -13.82
CA GLY A 106 18.72 -5.03 -13.58
C GLY A 106 19.73 -5.96 -14.26
N ALA A 107 21.02 -5.74 -13.98
CA ALA A 107 22.09 -6.56 -14.54
C ALA A 107 22.26 -7.91 -13.81
N PHE A 108 21.75 -8.03 -12.57
CA PHE A 108 21.97 -9.22 -11.75
C PHE A 108 21.34 -10.47 -12.35
N GLY A 109 20.10 -10.38 -12.86
CA GLY A 109 19.39 -11.52 -13.43
C GLY A 109 20.21 -12.23 -14.50
N GLY A 110 20.76 -11.47 -15.45
CA GLY A 110 21.62 -12.00 -16.51
C GLY A 110 22.89 -12.71 -16.01
N ILE A 111 23.43 -12.31 -14.85
CA ILE A 111 24.62 -12.94 -14.25
C ILE A 111 24.28 -14.30 -13.63
N VAL A 112 23.09 -14.43 -13.05
CA VAL A 112 22.65 -15.66 -12.36
C VAL A 112 21.76 -16.56 -13.21
N GLY A 113 21.53 -16.20 -14.47
CA GLY A 113 20.64 -16.94 -15.37
C GLY A 113 19.18 -16.83 -14.98
N ALA A 114 18.71 -15.63 -14.67
CA ALA A 114 17.32 -15.36 -14.28
C ALA A 114 16.80 -14.05 -14.85
N HIS A 115 15.46 -13.93 -14.93
CA HIS A 115 14.78 -12.67 -15.16
C HIS A 115 13.90 -12.37 -13.94
N ILE A 116 14.27 -11.36 -13.17
CA ILE A 116 13.66 -11.07 -11.86
C ILE A 116 12.23 -10.52 -12.03
N CYS A 117 12.02 -9.55 -12.92
CA CYS A 117 10.67 -9.01 -13.19
C CYS A 117 9.73 -10.06 -13.81
N GLY A 118 10.28 -10.95 -14.65
CA GLY A 118 9.58 -12.05 -15.29
C GLY A 118 9.33 -13.25 -14.38
N ASN A 119 10.11 -13.37 -13.29
CA ASN A 119 10.07 -14.50 -12.37
C ASN A 119 10.31 -15.87 -13.04
N TYR A 120 11.43 -15.99 -13.76
CA TYR A 120 11.86 -17.24 -14.43
C TYR A 120 13.40 -17.37 -14.53
N ASN A 121 13.90 -18.59 -14.74
CA ASN A 121 15.33 -18.91 -14.93
C ASN A 121 15.66 -19.34 -16.37
N PHE A 122 16.91 -19.10 -16.81
CA PHE A 122 17.43 -19.32 -18.17
C PHE A 122 17.85 -20.76 -18.48
N GLY A 123 17.17 -21.73 -17.87
CA GLY A 123 17.45 -23.15 -18.08
C GLY A 123 18.90 -23.58 -17.78
N SER A 124 19.34 -24.61 -18.51
CA SER A 124 20.68 -25.20 -18.41
C SER A 124 21.70 -24.51 -19.30
N ASN A 125 21.25 -23.82 -20.35
CA ASN A 125 22.11 -23.15 -21.32
C ASN A 125 22.45 -21.68 -20.94
N PHE A 126 21.84 -21.14 -19.88
CA PHE A 126 21.99 -19.76 -19.39
C PHE A 126 21.62 -18.68 -20.43
N THR A 127 20.80 -19.02 -21.41
CA THR A 127 20.34 -18.12 -22.46
C THR A 127 18.86 -17.84 -22.25
N ASN A 128 18.47 -16.57 -22.30
CA ASN A 128 17.06 -16.19 -22.15
C ASN A 128 16.33 -16.46 -23.47
N GLU A 129 15.54 -17.52 -23.52
CA GLU A 129 14.64 -17.81 -24.65
C GLU A 129 13.19 -17.41 -24.38
N SER A 130 12.90 -16.89 -23.20
CA SER A 130 11.59 -16.39 -22.81
C SER A 130 11.40 -14.91 -23.18
N THR A 131 10.14 -14.52 -23.30
CA THR A 131 9.76 -13.12 -23.57
C THR A 131 8.93 -12.57 -22.42
N TYR A 132 9.45 -11.55 -21.75
CA TYR A 132 8.72 -10.71 -20.79
C TYR A 132 8.07 -9.54 -21.54
N SER A 133 6.75 -9.41 -21.39
CA SER A 133 5.97 -8.33 -22.01
C SER A 133 5.17 -7.60 -20.94
N GLN A 134 5.53 -6.34 -20.70
CA GLN A 134 4.81 -5.44 -19.81
C GLN A 134 3.91 -4.53 -20.63
N SER A 135 2.68 -4.30 -20.17
CA SER A 135 1.76 -3.36 -20.83
C SER A 135 2.38 -1.95 -20.85
N THR A 136 2.21 -1.20 -21.92
CA THR A 136 2.74 0.19 -22.01
C THR A 136 1.60 1.11 -22.48
N PRO A 137 1.56 2.38 -22.04
CA PRO A 137 2.52 3.08 -21.17
C PRO A 137 2.30 2.86 -19.65
N ASP A 138 1.18 2.26 -19.25
CA ASP A 138 0.72 2.26 -17.84
C ASP A 138 1.19 1.05 -17.02
N ALA A 139 1.62 -0.03 -17.68
CA ALA A 139 2.39 -1.14 -17.10
C ALA A 139 1.86 -1.86 -15.84
N ILE A 140 0.60 -1.64 -15.46
CA ILE A 140 -0.06 -2.32 -14.34
C ILE A 140 -0.07 -3.86 -14.51
N SER A 141 -0.10 -4.35 -15.76
CA SER A 141 -0.05 -5.77 -16.08
C SER A 141 1.21 -6.16 -16.85
N ALA A 142 1.66 -7.40 -16.63
CA ALA A 142 2.74 -8.04 -17.37
C ALA A 142 2.41 -9.51 -17.65
N THR A 143 3.04 -10.06 -18.67
CA THR A 143 2.93 -11.46 -19.08
C THR A 143 4.30 -12.00 -19.44
N VAL A 144 4.50 -13.31 -19.24
CA VAL A 144 5.70 -14.02 -19.68
C VAL A 144 5.29 -15.17 -20.58
N THR A 145 5.97 -15.31 -21.72
CA THR A 145 5.95 -16.53 -22.52
C THR A 145 7.28 -17.24 -22.30
N ILE A 146 7.23 -18.42 -21.68
CA ILE A 146 8.42 -19.25 -21.46
C ILE A 146 8.83 -19.92 -22.77
N GLY A 147 10.11 -19.82 -23.12
CA GLY A 147 10.70 -20.43 -24.31
C GLY A 147 11.89 -21.33 -23.98
N GLY A 148 12.31 -22.15 -24.94
CA GLY A 148 13.52 -22.96 -24.79
C GLY A 148 13.48 -23.93 -23.61
N ASP A 149 14.57 -23.95 -22.84
CA ASP A 149 14.69 -24.67 -21.57
C ASP A 149 14.53 -23.77 -20.34
N ASP A 150 14.03 -22.56 -20.51
CA ASP A 150 13.68 -21.67 -19.41
C ASP A 150 12.58 -22.27 -18.52
N VAL A 151 12.61 -21.90 -17.24
CA VAL A 151 11.68 -22.43 -16.25
C VAL A 151 11.00 -21.27 -15.54
N SER A 152 9.68 -21.16 -15.70
CA SER A 152 8.86 -20.27 -14.86
C SER A 152 9.02 -20.69 -13.41
N LEU A 153 9.38 -19.72 -12.58
CA LEU A 153 9.37 -19.92 -11.15
C LEU A 153 7.97 -19.63 -10.61
N GLY A 154 7.24 -18.70 -11.24
CA GLY A 154 5.78 -18.64 -11.17
C GLY A 154 5.21 -17.29 -11.60
N VAL A 155 4.52 -16.58 -10.71
CA VAL A 155 3.75 -15.38 -11.10
C VAL A 155 4.68 -14.21 -11.38
N VAL A 156 4.49 -13.60 -12.54
CA VAL A 156 5.21 -12.40 -12.99
C VAL A 156 5.00 -11.22 -12.03
N GLN A 157 6.03 -10.38 -11.85
CA GLN A 157 5.90 -9.17 -11.04
C GLN A 157 4.96 -8.17 -11.73
N THR A 158 3.95 -7.72 -10.98
CA THR A 158 2.95 -6.70 -11.33
C THR A 158 2.65 -5.88 -10.08
N LEU A 159 2.05 -4.70 -10.22
CA LEU A 159 1.60 -3.93 -9.05
C LEU A 159 0.75 -4.80 -8.09
N VAL A 160 -0.16 -5.59 -8.66
CA VAL A 160 -1.09 -6.41 -7.90
C VAL A 160 -0.38 -7.58 -7.22
N SER A 161 0.41 -8.36 -7.98
CA SER A 161 1.13 -9.52 -7.43
C SER A 161 2.20 -9.12 -6.41
N SER A 162 2.83 -7.96 -6.56
CA SER A 162 3.83 -7.46 -5.60
C SER A 162 3.19 -6.87 -4.34
N TYR A 163 2.09 -6.10 -4.46
CA TYR A 163 1.66 -5.22 -3.37
C TYR A 163 0.22 -5.40 -2.88
N SER A 164 -0.62 -6.25 -3.50
CA SER A 164 -2.00 -6.43 -3.01
C SER A 164 -2.09 -7.30 -1.77
N ASN A 165 -1.02 -7.97 -1.32
CA ASN A 165 -1.08 -8.84 -0.13
C ASN A 165 -0.55 -8.19 1.15
N PHE A 166 -0.35 -6.87 1.18
CA PHE A 166 0.02 -6.18 2.41
C PHE A 166 -1.00 -6.45 3.51
N ALA A 167 -0.52 -6.81 4.70
CA ALA A 167 -1.32 -6.75 5.92
C ALA A 167 -1.65 -5.29 6.26
N ALA A 168 -2.59 -5.06 7.19
CA ALA A 168 -2.84 -3.71 7.68
C ALA A 168 -1.57 -3.09 8.27
N ALA A 169 -1.34 -1.81 8.00
CA ALA A 169 -0.18 -1.09 8.51
C ALA A 169 -0.20 -1.09 10.05
N THR A 170 0.91 -1.49 10.65
CA THR A 170 1.05 -1.58 12.11
C THR A 170 2.00 -0.51 12.63
N PRO A 171 1.71 0.10 13.81
CA PRO A 171 2.63 1.04 14.42
C PRO A 171 3.88 0.30 14.91
N VAL A 172 5.06 0.85 14.61
CA VAL A 172 6.36 0.31 15.05
C VAL A 172 7.19 1.37 15.76
N ALA A 173 8.18 0.93 16.54
CA ALA A 173 9.07 1.83 17.27
C ALA A 173 10.09 2.53 16.33
N GLY A 174 10.75 3.56 16.85
CA GLY A 174 11.87 4.23 16.17
C GLY A 174 11.51 5.48 15.35
N ALA A 175 10.28 5.98 15.48
CA ALA A 175 9.88 7.28 14.94
C ALA A 175 10.63 8.44 15.62
N ALA A 176 10.85 9.53 14.89
CA ALA A 176 11.30 10.79 15.48
C ALA A 176 10.22 11.39 16.40
N ALA A 177 10.62 12.28 17.32
CA ALA A 177 9.67 12.97 18.18
C ALA A 177 8.63 13.74 17.35
N GLY A 178 7.35 13.57 17.68
CA GLY A 178 6.24 14.17 16.93
C GLY A 178 5.73 13.33 15.75
N PHE A 179 6.24 12.11 15.56
CA PHE A 179 5.81 11.19 14.50
C PHE A 179 5.43 9.83 15.06
N GLN A 180 4.52 9.14 14.36
CA GLN A 180 4.25 7.72 14.51
C GLN A 180 4.76 6.99 13.26
N ARG A 181 5.58 5.96 13.47
CA ARG A 181 6.06 5.10 12.38
C ARG A 181 5.09 3.96 12.17
N TYR A 182 4.80 3.68 10.90
CA TYR A 182 3.99 2.56 10.45
C TYR A 182 4.78 1.65 9.53
N GLU A 183 4.39 0.38 9.51
CA GLU A 183 4.93 -0.64 8.63
C GLU A 183 3.81 -1.34 7.85
N PHE A 184 3.91 -1.32 6.52
CA PHE A 184 3.20 -2.22 5.62
C PHE A 184 4.09 -3.40 5.28
N ASN A 185 3.62 -4.62 5.52
CA ASN A 185 4.39 -5.84 5.31
C ASN A 185 3.45 -6.94 4.79
N ASN A 186 3.83 -7.63 3.71
CA ASN A 186 3.12 -8.82 3.21
C ASN A 186 3.84 -10.13 3.56
N GLY A 187 4.82 -10.06 4.46
CA GLY A 187 5.51 -11.17 5.09
C GLY A 187 6.71 -11.69 4.29
N GLU A 188 7.60 -12.37 5.01
CA GLU A 188 8.49 -13.39 4.45
C GLU A 188 7.66 -14.64 4.15
N ASP A 189 8.00 -15.42 3.13
CA ASP A 189 7.51 -16.80 3.04
C ASP A 189 8.17 -17.62 4.17
N LEU A 190 7.54 -17.61 5.35
CA LEU A 190 8.08 -18.17 6.59
C LEU A 190 7.94 -19.70 6.69
N VAL A 191 7.43 -20.39 5.66
CA VAL A 191 7.27 -21.85 5.73
C VAL A 191 8.33 -22.58 4.93
N VAL A 192 9.47 -22.84 5.57
CA VAL A 192 10.49 -23.76 5.08
C VAL A 192 9.85 -25.12 4.76
N GLY A 193 9.69 -25.44 3.48
CA GLY A 193 9.24 -26.76 3.03
C GLY A 193 7.73 -26.97 2.92
N ALA A 194 6.88 -25.99 3.23
CA ALA A 194 5.54 -25.96 2.65
C ALA A 194 5.63 -25.18 1.36
N GLY A 195 5.96 -25.89 0.28
CA GLY A 195 5.88 -25.29 -1.04
C GLY A 195 4.47 -24.76 -1.26
N ASP A 196 4.32 -23.45 -1.34
CA ASP A 196 3.48 -22.95 -2.40
C ASP A 196 4.19 -23.37 -3.70
N THR A 197 3.66 -24.41 -4.31
CA THR A 197 4.22 -25.05 -5.51
C THR A 197 3.94 -24.23 -6.77
N ALA A 198 3.49 -22.97 -6.60
CA ALA A 198 2.83 -22.22 -7.65
C ALA A 198 3.51 -20.92 -8.12
N THR A 199 4.41 -20.25 -7.35
CA THR A 199 4.68 -18.83 -7.66
C THR A 199 6.10 -18.31 -7.80
N GLY A 200 7.17 -18.90 -7.29
CA GLY A 200 8.54 -18.43 -7.59
C GLY A 200 8.88 -17.04 -7.07
N PHE A 201 10.18 -16.74 -6.98
CA PHE A 201 10.76 -15.52 -6.40
C PHE A 201 9.84 -14.88 -5.34
N ASP A 202 9.67 -15.60 -4.22
CA ASP A 202 8.84 -15.21 -3.08
C ASP A 202 9.47 -13.97 -2.40
N ALA A 203 9.30 -12.82 -3.02
CA ALA A 203 9.74 -11.54 -2.50
C ALA A 203 8.56 -10.89 -1.79
N GLY A 204 8.48 -11.12 -0.48
CA GLY A 204 7.77 -10.21 0.37
C GLY A 204 8.32 -8.80 0.21
N TYR A 205 7.51 -7.79 0.47
CA TYR A 205 7.87 -6.39 0.49
C TYR A 205 7.56 -5.81 1.86
N ILE A 206 8.34 -4.80 2.22
CA ILE A 206 8.15 -4.01 3.42
C ILE A 206 8.27 -2.54 3.08
N PHE A 207 7.32 -1.74 3.56
CA PHE A 207 7.30 -0.30 3.46
C PHE A 207 7.18 0.27 4.87
N THR A 208 8.13 1.12 5.24
CA THR A 208 8.13 1.81 6.53
C THR A 208 8.06 3.30 6.30
N PHE A 209 7.15 3.98 6.98
CA PHE A 209 6.89 5.40 6.80
C PHE A 209 6.48 6.06 8.11
N ASP A 210 6.80 7.35 8.21
CA ASP A 210 6.47 8.19 9.36
C ASP A 210 5.29 9.10 9.00
N VAL A 211 4.35 9.22 9.94
CA VAL A 211 3.19 10.10 9.87
C VAL A 211 3.25 11.04 11.05
N ALA A 212 2.91 12.32 10.87
CA ALA A 212 2.85 13.26 11.98
C ALA A 212 1.88 12.73 13.05
N ALA A 213 2.32 12.68 14.31
CA ALA A 213 1.48 12.24 15.40
C ALA A 213 0.36 13.27 15.58
N VAL A 214 -0.89 12.84 15.40
CA VAL A 214 -2.04 13.65 15.79
C VAL A 214 -2.00 13.76 17.31
N SER A 215 -1.96 14.97 17.84
CA SER A 215 -1.93 15.14 19.29
C SER A 215 -3.24 14.60 19.86
N ALA A 216 -3.19 13.94 21.02
CA ALA A 216 -4.40 13.45 21.68
C ALA A 216 -5.39 14.58 22.04
N ALA A 217 -4.92 15.83 22.05
CA ALA A 217 -5.75 17.01 22.26
C ALA A 217 -6.62 17.34 21.04
N ASP A 218 -6.11 17.14 19.82
CA ASP A 218 -6.87 17.41 18.58
C ASP A 218 -7.97 16.36 18.38
N ALA A 219 -7.69 15.10 18.73
CA ALA A 219 -8.69 14.02 18.66
C ALA A 219 -9.86 14.19 19.64
N ALA A 220 -9.71 15.02 20.68
CA ALA A 220 -10.76 15.29 21.66
C ALA A 220 -11.65 16.49 21.28
N ASP A 221 -11.20 17.37 20.39
CA ASP A 221 -11.95 18.56 19.95
C ASP A 221 -12.97 18.23 18.84
N ASP A 222 -12.78 17.14 18.10
CA ASP A 222 -13.73 16.62 17.11
C ASP A 222 -14.86 15.77 17.73
N GLY A 223 -15.05 15.86 19.06
CA GLY A 223 -16.21 15.27 19.72
C GLY A 223 -17.53 15.77 19.11
N PRO A 224 -18.61 14.97 19.13
CA PRO A 224 -19.88 15.38 18.56
C PRO A 224 -20.30 16.71 19.20
N ILE A 225 -20.40 17.77 18.39
CA ILE A 225 -21.01 19.04 18.79
C ILE A 225 -22.37 18.66 19.37
N THR A 226 -22.46 18.73 20.69
CA THR A 226 -23.71 18.42 21.39
C THR A 226 -24.65 19.52 20.94
N ALA A 227 -25.57 19.19 20.02
CA ALA A 227 -26.53 20.13 19.50
C ALA A 227 -27.15 20.83 20.69
N VAL A 228 -26.86 22.13 20.83
CA VAL A 228 -27.43 22.98 21.87
C VAL A 228 -28.93 22.75 21.79
N GLN A 229 -29.51 22.15 22.83
CA GLN A 229 -30.95 21.98 22.92
C GLN A 229 -31.56 23.34 22.61
N ALA A 230 -32.31 23.42 21.52
CA ALA A 230 -33.10 24.60 21.23
C ALA A 230 -34.02 24.80 22.43
N VAL A 231 -33.68 25.75 23.30
CA VAL A 231 -34.55 26.19 24.38
C VAL A 231 -35.75 26.80 23.66
N GLY A 232 -36.82 26.01 23.59
CA GLY A 232 -38.09 26.41 23.01
C GLY A 232 -38.58 27.65 23.75
N ALA A 233 -38.33 28.82 23.16
CA ALA A 233 -38.99 30.04 23.57
C ALA A 233 -40.49 29.83 23.31
N VAL A 234 -41.24 29.57 24.38
CA VAL A 234 -42.70 29.56 24.36
C VAL A 234 -43.12 31.01 24.07
N ILE A 235 -43.53 31.27 22.83
CA ILE A 235 -44.18 32.53 22.47
C ILE A 235 -45.63 32.45 23.01
N PRO A 236 -46.04 33.28 23.97
CA PRO A 236 -47.43 33.32 24.40
C PRO A 236 -48.27 33.89 23.26
N VAL A 237 -49.14 33.06 22.69
CA VAL A 237 -50.16 33.52 21.75
C VAL A 237 -51.25 34.20 22.57
N GLY A 238 -51.33 35.53 22.47
CA GLY A 238 -52.41 36.32 23.05
C GLY A 238 -53.75 35.91 22.44
N ALA A 239 -54.72 35.64 23.32
CA ALA A 239 -56.10 35.42 22.94
C ALA A 239 -56.76 36.74 22.53
N ASN A 240 -57.46 36.73 21.39
CA ASN A 240 -58.55 37.65 21.05
C ASN A 240 -59.83 36.83 20.92
#